data_AF-A0A9D0LKL4-F1
#
_entry.id   AF-A0A9D0LKL4-F1
#
_cell.length_a   1.000
_cell.length_b   1.000
_cell.length_c   1.000
_cell.angle_alpha   90.00
_cell.angle_beta   90.00
_cell.angle_gamma   90.00
#
_symmetry.space_group_name_H-M   'P 1'
#
loop_
_entity.id
_entity.type
_entity.pdbx_description
1 polymer ?
#
loop_
_entity_poly.entity_id
_entity_poly.type
_entity_poly.pdbx_seq_one_letter_code
_entity_poly.pdbx_strand_id
1 'polypeptide(L)'
;ETASEMDEVSRHIFLDILGIRAFIAIPMLVGERLLGWLLVESLEGPYEFSERERRLYEALAGQAAVALERQRLFEEAQRRARRERLIREITTKVRAATDVDTILQTALQEISQALGTTHAAIRLGVQSPEFGNGGSER
;
A
#
# COMPACT_ATOMS: atom_id res chain seq x y z
N GLU A 1 6.41 -11.37 30.42
CA GLU A 1 6.83 -10.00 30.78
C GLU A 1 5.75 -8.93 30.49
N THR A 2 4.83 -9.12 29.53
CA THR A 2 3.93 -8.06 29.04
C THR A 2 2.69 -7.73 29.89
N ALA A 3 2.28 -8.55 30.86
CA ALA A 3 1.06 -8.25 31.65
C ALA A 3 1.28 -7.19 32.75
N SER A 4 2.54 -6.87 33.10
CA SER A 4 2.85 -5.98 34.24
C SER A 4 2.93 -4.49 33.89
N GLU A 5 2.92 -4.13 32.60
CA GLU A 5 2.98 -2.73 32.11
C GLU A 5 1.64 -2.24 31.51
N MET A 6 0.58 -3.06 31.59
CA MET A 6 -0.73 -2.68 31.06
C MET A 6 -1.43 -1.67 31.99
N ASP A 7 -2.00 -0.62 31.41
CA ASP A 7 -2.89 0.28 32.12
C ASP A 7 -4.19 -0.42 32.58
N GLU A 8 -4.88 0.20 33.52
CA GLU A 8 -6.06 -0.38 34.19
C GLU A 8 -7.22 -0.64 33.23
N VAL A 9 -7.41 0.18 32.18
CA VAL A 9 -8.47 0.01 31.18
C VAL A 9 -8.16 -1.18 30.29
N SER A 10 -6.91 -1.26 29.79
CA SER A 10 -6.44 -2.40 29.01
C SER A 10 -6.56 -3.70 29.81
N ARG A 11 -6.21 -3.67 31.10
CA ARG A 11 -6.33 -4.84 31.98
C ARG A 11 -7.80 -5.27 32.15
N HIS A 12 -8.73 -4.34 32.35
CA HIS A 12 -10.16 -4.66 32.47
C HIS A 12 -10.71 -5.27 31.18
N ILE A 13 -10.35 -4.72 30.01
CA ILE A 13 -10.78 -5.27 28.71
C ILE A 13 -10.24 -6.70 28.52
N PHE A 14 -8.94 -6.92 28.75
CA PHE A 14 -8.33 -8.23 28.50
C PHE A 14 -8.77 -9.29 29.53
N LEU A 15 -8.77 -8.98 30.82
CA LEU A 15 -9.03 -9.97 31.87
C LEU A 15 -10.54 -10.17 32.13
N ASP A 16 -11.31 -9.09 32.20
CA ASP A 16 -12.68 -9.14 32.70
C ASP A 16 -13.71 -9.25 31.57
N ILE A 17 -13.47 -8.59 30.44
CA ILE A 17 -14.38 -8.62 29.28
C ILE A 17 -14.06 -9.80 28.36
N LEU A 18 -12.79 -9.97 27.99
CA LEU A 18 -12.36 -11.01 27.06
C LEU A 18 -12.03 -12.34 27.75
N GLY A 19 -11.89 -12.36 29.08
CA GLY A 19 -11.58 -13.57 29.85
C GLY A 19 -10.17 -14.11 29.61
N ILE A 20 -9.27 -13.30 29.05
CA ILE A 20 -7.90 -13.71 28.76
C ILE A 20 -7.15 -13.82 30.08
N ARG A 21 -6.62 -15.01 30.37
CA ARG A 21 -5.89 -15.30 31.61
C ARG A 21 -4.39 -15.15 31.44
N ALA A 22 -3.89 -15.37 30.23
CA ALA A 22 -2.49 -15.21 29.86
C ALA A 22 -2.37 -14.87 28.39
N PHE A 23 -1.36 -14.07 28.02
CA PHE A 23 -1.06 -13.81 26.62
C PHE A 23 0.43 -13.54 26.41
N ILE A 24 0.88 -13.74 25.17
CA ILE A 24 2.15 -13.22 24.66
C ILE A 24 1.89 -12.45 23.37
N ALA A 25 2.57 -11.32 23.23
CA ALA A 25 2.58 -10.53 22.01
C ALA A 25 3.97 -10.63 21.39
N ILE A 26 4.04 -11.16 20.16
CA ILE A 26 5.29 -11.37 19.44
C ILE A 26 5.32 -10.44 18.23
N PRO A 27 6.37 -9.63 18.07
CA PRO A 27 6.44 -8.70 16.94
C PRO A 27 6.70 -9.47 15.64
N MET A 28 5.95 -9.12 14.60
CA MET A 28 6.16 -9.61 13.24
C MET A 28 7.08 -8.63 12.51
N LEU A 29 8.37 -8.96 12.42
CA LEU A 29 9.40 -8.11 11.85
C LEU A 29 9.89 -8.64 10.49
N VAL A 30 10.20 -7.73 9.57
CA VAL A 30 11.02 -8.00 8.38
C VAL A 30 12.18 -7.03 8.37
N GLY A 31 13.39 -7.53 8.64
CA GLY A 31 14.53 -6.68 8.98
C GLY A 31 14.22 -5.89 10.25
N GLU A 32 14.35 -4.56 10.20
CA GLU A 32 14.03 -3.67 11.31
C GLU A 32 12.58 -3.15 11.29
N ARG A 33 11.79 -3.51 10.28
CA ARG A 33 10.43 -2.97 10.12
C ARG A 33 9.39 -3.84 10.81
N LEU A 34 8.63 -3.24 11.72
CA LEU A 34 7.44 -3.83 12.34
C LEU A 34 6.25 -3.85 11.37
N LEU A 35 5.73 -5.04 11.09
CA LEU A 35 4.51 -5.23 10.30
C LEU A 35 3.26 -5.36 11.17
N GLY A 36 3.41 -5.83 12.40
CA GLY A 36 2.31 -6.03 13.34
C GLY A 36 2.71 -6.95 14.50
N TRP A 37 1.71 -7.46 15.21
CA TRP A 37 1.89 -8.35 16.36
C TRP A 37 1.12 -9.65 16.16
N LEU A 38 1.77 -10.78 16.48
CA LEU A 38 1.09 -12.04 16.72
C LEU A 38 0.70 -12.09 18.20
N LEU A 39 -0.59 -12.01 18.47
CA LEU A 39 -1.14 -12.20 19.82
C LEU A 39 -1.54 -13.66 20.00
N VAL A 40 -1.01 -14.29 21.04
CA VAL A 40 -1.44 -15.63 21.46
C VAL A 40 -2.00 -15.51 22.87
N GLU A 41 -3.24 -15.96 23.05
CA GLU A 41 -3.99 -15.84 24.29
C GLU A 41 -4.43 -17.21 24.81
N SER A 42 -4.52 -17.33 26.13
CA SER A 42 -5.14 -18.45 26.83
C SER A 42 -6.28 -17.94 27.69
N LEU A 43 -7.45 -18.57 27.55
CA LEU A 43 -8.65 -18.30 28.35
C LEU A 43 -8.73 -19.21 29.58
N GLU A 44 -7.87 -20.24 29.67
CA GLU A 44 -7.92 -21.26 30.71
C GLU A 44 -6.80 -21.12 31.75
N GLY A 45 -7.16 -21.33 33.03
CA GLY A 45 -6.26 -21.43 34.18
C GLY A 45 -5.45 -20.16 34.48
N PRO A 46 -4.52 -20.22 35.46
CA PRO A 46 -3.24 -19.55 35.31
C PRO A 46 -2.40 -20.34 34.29
N TYR A 47 -1.99 -19.69 33.20
CA TYR A 47 -1.20 -20.31 32.12
C TYR A 47 0.08 -19.51 31.91
N GLU A 48 1.21 -20.21 31.83
CA GLU A 48 2.51 -19.61 31.57
C GLU A 48 3.10 -20.22 30.30
N PHE A 49 3.43 -19.36 29.33
CA PHE A 49 4.06 -19.79 28.08
C PHE A 49 5.48 -20.27 28.36
N SER A 50 5.76 -21.53 28.04
CA SER A 50 7.11 -22.08 28.10
C SER A 50 8.04 -21.41 27.09
N GLU A 51 9.34 -21.47 27.33
CA GLU A 51 10.33 -20.96 26.39
C GLU A 51 10.27 -21.68 25.03
N ARG A 52 9.88 -22.96 25.02
CA ARG A 52 9.69 -23.73 23.79
C ARG A 52 8.50 -23.21 22.99
N GLU A 53 7.38 -22.93 23.64
CA GLU A 53 6.22 -22.32 22.99
C GLU A 53 6.56 -20.93 22.47
N ARG A 54 7.25 -20.10 23.26
CA ARG A 54 7.70 -18.78 22.83
C ARG A 54 8.53 -18.86 21.54
N ARG A 55 9.55 -19.73 21.50
CA ARG A 55 10.37 -19.94 20.30
C ARG A 55 9.57 -20.42 19.09
N LEU A 56 8.57 -21.28 19.31
CA LEU A 56 7.68 -21.72 18.24
C LEU A 56 6.87 -20.55 17.67
N TYR A 57 6.27 -19.75 18.55
CA TYR A 57 5.48 -18.60 18.13
C TYR A 57 6.34 -17.49 17.51
N GLU A 58 7.58 -17.29 17.97
CA GLU A 58 8.56 -16.41 17.33
C GLU A 58 8.86 -16.86 15.89
N ALA A 59 9.06 -18.16 15.66
CA ALA A 59 9.27 -18.71 14.33
C ALA A 59 8.02 -18.52 13.42
N LEU A 60 6.83 -18.76 13.96
CA LEU A 60 5.57 -18.56 13.25
C LEU A 60 5.35 -17.07 12.89
N ALA A 61 5.60 -16.17 13.83
CA ALA A 61 5.51 -14.72 13.61
C ALA A 61 6.48 -14.27 12.52
N GLY A 62 7.72 -14.79 12.52
CA GLY A 62 8.70 -14.52 11.47
C GLY A 62 8.24 -14.99 10.08
N GLN A 63 7.69 -16.21 9.99
CA GLN A 63 7.16 -16.73 8.73
C GLN A 63 5.95 -15.93 8.23
N ALA A 64 5.02 -15.59 9.12
CA ALA A 64 3.86 -14.76 8.80
C ALA A 64 4.28 -13.37 8.31
N ALA A 65 5.26 -12.74 8.96
CA ALA A 65 5.80 -11.44 8.57
C ALA A 65 6.34 -11.46 7.12
N VAL A 66 7.14 -12.49 6.79
CA VAL A 66 7.69 -12.65 5.44
C VAL A 66 6.59 -12.87 4.40
N ALA A 67 5.58 -13.70 4.72
CA ALA A 67 4.47 -13.97 3.80
C ALA A 67 3.63 -12.72 3.52
N LEU A 68 3.27 -11.96 4.57
CA LEU A 68 2.53 -10.71 4.45
C LEU A 68 3.30 -9.68 3.61
N GLU A 69 4.61 -9.55 3.82
CA GLU A 69 5.41 -8.62 3.04
C GLU A 69 5.49 -9.02 1.56
N ARG A 70 5.62 -10.32 1.27
CA ARG A 70 5.59 -10.82 -0.11
C ARG A 70 4.26 -10.49 -0.78
N GLN A 71 3.14 -10.70 -0.10
CA GLN A 71 1.82 -10.36 -0.63
C GLN A 71 1.72 -8.86 -0.94
N ARG A 72 2.15 -7.99 -0.01
CA ARG A 72 2.15 -6.53 -0.20
C ARG A 72 2.96 -6.12 -1.44
N LEU A 73 4.18 -6.64 -1.57
CA LEU A 73 5.05 -6.35 -2.71
C LEU A 73 4.46 -6.85 -4.02
N PHE A 74 3.82 -8.03 -4.01
CA PHE A 74 3.16 -8.59 -5.17
C PHE A 74 1.97 -7.74 -5.61
N GLU A 75 1.11 -7.31 -4.68
CA GLU A 75 -0.01 -6.40 -4.97
C GLU A 75 0.46 -5.06 -5.52
N GLU A 76 1.58 -4.53 -5.01
CA GLU A 76 2.21 -3.32 -5.52
C GLU A 76 2.73 -3.50 -6.94
N ALA A 77 3.43 -4.61 -7.22
CA ALA A 77 3.89 -4.96 -8.56
C ALA A 77 2.73 -5.10 -9.55
N GLN A 78 1.64 -5.76 -9.14
CA GLN A 78 0.44 -5.87 -9.97
C GLN A 78 -0.21 -4.52 -10.27
N ARG A 79 -0.30 -3.61 -9.27
CA ARG A 79 -0.82 -2.26 -9.47
C ARG A 79 0.03 -1.48 -10.47
N ARG A 80 1.36 -1.56 -10.37
CA ARG A 80 2.30 -0.93 -11.31
C ARG A 80 2.12 -1.47 -12.73
N ALA A 81 2.08 -2.80 -12.89
CA ALA A 81 1.87 -3.43 -14.19
C ALA A 81 0.52 -3.05 -14.83
N ARG A 82 -0.57 -2.96 -14.05
CA ARG A 82 -1.87 -2.48 -14.55
C ARG A 82 -1.78 -1.04 -15.05
N ARG A 83 -1.12 -0.16 -14.30
CA ARG A 83 -0.92 1.24 -14.70
C ARG A 83 -0.11 1.36 -15.99
N GLU A 84 0.98 0.61 -16.12
CA GLU A 84 1.80 0.62 -17.34
C GLU A 84 1.03 0.13 -18.57
N ARG A 85 0.21 -0.92 -18.41
CA ARG A 85 -0.67 -1.40 -19.49
C ARG A 85 -1.65 -0.32 -19.95
N LEU A 86 -2.32 0.34 -19.01
CA LEU A 86 -3.26 1.43 -19.34
C LEU A 86 -2.56 2.58 -20.08
N ILE A 87 -1.39 3.01 -19.61
CA ILE A 87 -0.60 4.06 -20.27
C ILE A 87 -0.23 3.64 -21.70
N ARG A 88 0.22 2.41 -21.88
CA ARG A 88 0.57 1.87 -23.20
C ARG A 88 -0.65 1.78 -24.12
N GLU A 89 -1.79 1.35 -23.61
CA GLU A 89 -3.04 1.28 -24.37
C GLU A 89 -3.48 2.67 -24.84
N ILE A 90 -3.53 3.65 -23.94
CA ILE A 90 -3.83 5.05 -24.25
C ILE A 90 -2.86 5.58 -25.31
N THR A 91 -1.55 5.38 -25.12
CA THR A 91 -0.52 5.85 -26.06
C THR A 91 -0.69 5.22 -27.45
N THR A 92 -1.07 3.94 -27.50
CA THR A 92 -1.28 3.23 -28.77
C THR A 92 -2.52 3.77 -29.49
N LYS A 93 -3.64 3.95 -28.78
CA LYS A 93 -4.87 4.55 -29.33
C LYS A 93 -4.62 5.97 -29.83
N VAL A 94 -3.89 6.77 -29.06
CA VAL A 94 -3.45 8.13 -29.43
C VAL A 94 -2.60 8.14 -30.71
N ARG A 95 -1.68 7.19 -30.88
CA ARG A 95 -0.86 7.10 -32.11
C ARG A 95 -1.62 6.56 -33.31
N ALA A 96 -2.62 5.72 -33.09
CA ALA A 96 -3.41 5.09 -34.15
C ALA A 96 -4.48 6.01 -34.73
N ALA A 97 -4.95 7.00 -33.96
CA ALA A 97 -5.86 7.99 -34.49
C ALA A 97 -5.11 8.90 -35.49
N THR A 98 -5.59 8.91 -36.72
CA THR A 98 -5.02 9.63 -37.88
C THR A 98 -5.51 11.07 -38.01
N ASP A 99 -6.28 11.53 -37.03
CA ASP A 99 -6.89 12.87 -36.97
C ASP A 99 -6.80 13.42 -35.54
N VAL A 100 -6.32 14.65 -35.39
CA VAL A 100 -5.98 15.26 -34.09
C VAL A 100 -7.20 15.34 -33.18
N ASP A 101 -8.38 15.64 -33.72
CA ASP A 101 -9.61 15.69 -32.94
C ASP A 101 -10.01 14.30 -32.42
N THR A 102 -9.88 13.28 -33.28
CA THR A 102 -10.14 11.88 -32.93
C THR A 102 -9.14 11.35 -31.88
N ILE A 103 -7.86 11.74 -31.96
CA ILE A 103 -6.83 11.42 -30.96
C ILE A 103 -7.22 11.98 -29.60
N LEU A 104 -7.56 13.26 -29.54
CA LEU A 104 -7.84 13.98 -28.30
C LEU A 104 -9.10 13.44 -27.63
N GLN A 105 -10.16 13.18 -28.39
CA GLN A 105 -11.38 12.57 -27.84
C GLN A 105 -11.11 11.19 -27.27
N THR A 106 -10.39 10.33 -28.01
CA THR A 106 -10.07 8.98 -27.55
C THR A 106 -9.20 9.02 -26.30
N ALA A 107 -8.17 9.89 -26.27
CA ALA A 107 -7.32 10.06 -25.09
C ALA A 107 -8.11 10.53 -23.86
N LEU A 108 -8.99 11.52 -24.04
CA LEU A 108 -9.79 12.09 -22.96
C LEU A 108 -10.71 11.04 -22.33
N GLN A 109 -11.38 10.25 -23.17
CA GLN A 109 -12.31 9.22 -22.74
C GLN A 109 -11.60 8.10 -21.97
N GLU A 110 -10.47 7.61 -22.50
CA GLU A 110 -9.70 6.54 -21.87
C GLU A 110 -9.03 7.00 -20.57
N ILE A 111 -8.49 8.22 -20.52
CA ILE A 111 -7.91 8.79 -19.29
C ILE A 111 -8.99 8.96 -18.22
N SER A 112 -10.16 9.49 -18.60
CA SER A 112 -11.28 9.67 -17.66
C SER A 112 -11.75 8.34 -17.07
N GLN A 113 -11.82 7.31 -17.92
CA GLN A 113 -12.26 5.98 -17.52
C GLN A 113 -11.20 5.25 -16.67
N ALA A 114 -9.92 5.40 -17.00
CA ALA A 114 -8.80 4.83 -16.24
C ALA A 114 -8.62 5.48 -14.86
N LEU A 115 -8.91 6.77 -14.72
CA LEU A 115 -8.74 7.54 -13.48
C LEU A 115 -10.03 7.69 -12.67
N GLY A 116 -11.18 7.28 -13.21
CA GLY A 116 -12.48 7.41 -12.53
C GLY A 116 -12.92 8.86 -12.34
N THR A 117 -12.51 9.77 -13.21
CA THR A 117 -12.78 11.21 -13.06
C THR A 117 -14.01 11.64 -13.85
N THR A 118 -14.87 12.46 -13.24
CA THR A 118 -16.09 12.98 -13.88
C THR A 118 -15.79 14.04 -14.96
N HIS A 119 -14.66 14.75 -14.84
CA HIS A 119 -14.26 15.80 -15.78
C HIS A 119 -12.76 15.71 -16.08
N ALA A 120 -12.41 15.76 -17.36
CA ALA A 120 -11.04 15.93 -17.85
C ALA A 120 -11.05 16.91 -19.02
N ALA A 121 -9.93 17.60 -19.25
CA ALA A 121 -9.75 18.46 -20.42
C ALA A 121 -8.31 18.35 -20.95
N ILE A 122 -8.15 18.37 -22.28
CA ILE A 122 -6.84 18.46 -22.95
C ILE A 122 -6.74 19.83 -23.61
N ARG A 123 -5.68 20.58 -23.31
CA ARG A 123 -5.44 21.91 -23.88
C ARG A 123 -4.19 21.86 -24.75
N LEU A 124 -4.34 22.08 -26.05
CA LEU A 124 -3.21 22.25 -26.96
C LEU A 124 -2.69 23.69 -26.85
N GLY A 125 -1.41 23.84 -26.48
CA GLY A 125 -0.72 25.12 -26.55
C GLY A 125 -0.04 25.27 -27.91
N VAL A 126 -0.36 26.34 -28.64
CA VAL A 126 0.46 26.75 -29.79
C VAL A 126 1.72 27.38 -29.20
N GLN A 127 2.91 26.84 -29.50
CA GLN A 127 4.16 27.54 -29.18
C GLN A 127 4.11 28.89 -29.90
N SER A 128 4.08 29.98 -29.13
CA SER A 128 4.23 31.32 -29.68
C SER A 128 5.55 31.35 -30.47
N PRO A 129 5.57 31.84 -31.72
CA PRO A 129 6.81 31.98 -32.45
C PRO A 129 7.74 32.85 -31.62
N GLU A 130 8.93 32.35 -31.30
CA GLU A 130 9.99 33.15 -30.71
C GLU A 130 10.21 34.36 -31.61
N PHE A 131 9.85 35.55 -31.13
CA PHE A 131 10.24 36.78 -31.79
C PHE A 131 11.76 36.85 -31.72
N GLY A 132 12.40 36.56 -32.85
CA GLY A 132 13.83 36.68 -33.04
C GLY A 132 14.32 38.09 -32.73
N ASN A 133 15.18 38.15 -31.73
CA ASN A 133 16.38 38.97 -31.64
C ASN A 133 16.44 40.24 -32.52
N GLY A 134 16.02 41.38 -31.95
CA GLY A 134 16.44 42.71 -32.38
C GLY A 134 17.56 43.20 -31.47
N GLY A 135 18.77 42.64 -31.63
CA GLY A 135 19.98 43.21 -31.06
C GLY A 135 20.21 44.60 -31.65
N SER A 136 19.96 45.65 -30.88
CA SER A 136 20.48 46.98 -31.16
C SER A 136 21.80 47.15 -30.43
N GLU A 137 22.83 47.29 -31.26
CA GLU A 137 24.19 47.70 -30.91
C GLU A 137 24.17 48.93 -29.99
N ARG A 138 25.04 48.89 -28.98
CA ARG A 138 25.61 50.06 -28.32
C ARG A 138 27.10 49.84 -28.18
#